data_AF-A0A815UW90-F1
#
_entry.id   AF-A0A815UW90-F1
#
_cell.length_a   1.000
_cell.length_b   1.000
_cell.length_c   1.000
_cell.angle_alpha   90.00
_cell.angle_beta   90.00
_cell.angle_gamma   90.00
#
_symmetry.space_group_name_H-M   'P 1'
#
loop_
_entity.id
_entity.type
_entity.pdbx_description
1 polymer ?
#
loop_
_entity_poly.entity_id
_entity_poly.type
_entity_poly.pdbx_seq_one_letter_code
_entity_poly.pdbx_strand_id
1 'polypeptide(L)'
;MLNLEKLHLCLTVGEKEHCHIYSYPYKLNYYDDITNNLPGGIFKYVRKVSLFNEHLFEHEFFLRIAQSFSMMENLTVRNEKRQINKRFRKSRFITH
;
A
#
# COMPACT_ATOMS: atom_id res chain seq x y z
N MET A 1 1.49 12.08 -10.02
CA MET A 1 2.55 13.05 -9.62
C MET A 1 2.48 13.19 -8.11
N LEU A 2 3.34 12.50 -7.36
CA LEU A 2 3.31 12.49 -5.89
C LEU A 2 4.02 13.74 -5.36
N ASN A 3 3.25 14.70 -4.82
CA ASN A 3 3.81 15.79 -4.01
C ASN A 3 4.17 15.22 -2.63
N LEU A 4 5.38 14.66 -2.53
CA LEU A 4 6.02 14.42 -1.24
C LEU A 4 6.62 15.74 -0.76
N GLU A 5 6.10 16.30 0.33
CA GLU A 5 6.82 17.29 1.11
C GLU A 5 8.10 16.63 1.65
N LYS A 6 9.20 16.79 0.91
CA LYS A 6 10.51 16.25 1.27
C LYS A 6 11.18 17.22 2.25
N LEU A 7 11.56 16.73 3.43
CA LEU A 7 12.53 17.45 4.26
C LEU A 7 13.92 17.12 3.70
N HIS A 8 14.59 18.13 3.13
CA HIS A 8 15.99 18.03 2.76
C HIS A 8 16.84 18.33 3.99
N LEU A 9 17.48 17.31 4.55
CA LEU A 9 18.49 17.46 5.59
C LEU A 9 19.85 17.13 4.95
N CYS A 10 20.56 18.15 4.49
CA CYS A 10 21.94 17.97 4.06
C CYS A 10 22.85 18.25 5.27
N LEU A 11 23.60 17.25 5.71
CA LEU A 11 24.63 17.40 6.74
C LEU A 11 25.97 17.60 6.05
N THR A 12 26.66 18.70 6.36
CA THR A 12 28.04 18.92 5.92
C THR A 12 29.00 18.27 6.91
N VAL A 13 29.69 17.21 6.47
CA VAL A 13 30.81 16.61 7.21
C VAL A 13 32.04 16.65 6.29
N GLY A 14 32.81 17.74 6.34
CA GLY A 14 33.96 17.98 5.45
C GLY A 14 33.58 18.38 4.01
N GLU A 15 34.50 18.19 3.05
CA GLU A 15 34.34 18.55 1.62
C GLU A 15 33.38 17.63 0.82
N LYS A 16 32.62 16.73 1.49
CA LYS A 16 31.66 15.85 0.83
C LYS A 16 30.26 16.08 1.38
N GLU A 17 29.38 16.61 0.52
CA GLU A 17 27.95 16.74 0.80
C GLU A 17 27.26 15.37 0.66
N HIS A 18 26.90 14.75 1.78
CA HIS A 18 25.95 13.64 1.78
C HIS A 18 24.56 14.22 2.07
N CYS A 19 23.74 14.36 1.03
CA CYS A 19 22.36 14.78 1.23
C CYS A 19 21.44 13.55 1.31
N HIS A 20 20.83 13.37 2.48
CA HIS A 20 19.84 12.32 2.71
C HIS A 20 18.44 12.91 2.52
N ILE A 21 17.68 12.36 1.56
CA ILE A 21 16.28 12.73 1.38
C ILE A 21 15.45 11.91 2.35
N TYR A 22 14.96 12.55 3.40
CA TYR A 22 13.99 11.94 4.31
C TYR A 22 12.59 12.38 3.90
N SER A 23 11.84 11.47 3.27
CA SER A 23 10.39 11.61 3.14
C SER A 23 9.80 11.48 4.54
N TYR A 24 9.32 12.57 5.16
CA TYR A 24 8.66 12.47 6.46
C TYR A 24 7.30 11.78 6.26
N PRO A 25 7.12 10.48 6.61
CA PRO A 25 5.93 9.72 6.20
C PRO A 25 4.67 10.08 7.01
N TYR A 26 4.80 10.98 7.98
CA TYR A 26 3.89 11.10 9.13
C TYR A 26 2.52 11.73 8.84
N LYS A 27 2.22 12.13 7.60
CA LYS A 27 0.89 12.66 7.23
C LYS A 27 0.33 12.14 5.93
N LEU A 28 0.96 11.14 5.32
CA LEU A 28 0.42 10.55 4.09
C LEU A 28 -0.93 9.88 4.42
N ASN A 29 -2.02 10.45 3.89
CA ASN A 29 -3.37 9.95 4.14
C ASN A 29 -3.90 9.04 3.02
N TYR A 30 -3.17 8.91 1.91
CA TYR A 30 -3.47 7.99 0.81
C TYR A 30 -2.22 7.20 0.40
N TYR A 31 -2.38 5.96 -0.07
CA TYR A 31 -1.33 5.16 -0.68
C TYR A 31 -1.90 4.53 -1.95
N ASP A 32 -1.40 4.96 -3.10
CA ASP A 32 -1.93 4.53 -4.39
C ASP A 32 -1.10 3.45 -5.08
N ASP A 33 -1.78 2.66 -5.92
CA ASP A 33 -1.23 1.66 -6.82
C ASP A 33 -0.34 0.59 -6.16
N ILE A 34 -0.77 0.10 -4.99
CA ILE A 34 -0.08 -1.01 -4.31
C ILE A 34 -0.29 -2.30 -5.10
N THR A 35 0.83 -2.95 -5.42
CA THR A 35 0.89 -4.28 -6.08
C THR A 35 1.09 -5.39 -5.04
N ASN A 36 1.13 -6.66 -5.45
CA ASN A 36 1.40 -7.79 -4.55
C ASN A 36 2.73 -7.66 -3.77
N ASN A 37 3.66 -6.80 -4.22
CA ASN A 37 4.97 -6.58 -3.61
C ASN A 37 4.95 -5.48 -2.54
N LEU A 38 4.00 -5.54 -1.60
CA LEU A 38 4.02 -4.65 -0.44
C LEU A 38 5.27 -4.99 0.42
N PRO A 39 6.19 -4.03 0.66
CA PRO A 39 7.43 -4.28 1.41
C PRO A 39 7.20 -4.53 2.92
N GLY A 40 5.94 -4.58 3.37
CA GLY A 40 5.57 -4.62 4.78
C GLY A 40 5.66 -3.23 5.44
N GLY A 41 5.35 -3.19 6.74
CA GLY A 41 5.39 -1.97 7.56
C GLY A 41 4.03 -1.58 8.14
N ILE A 42 4.01 -0.54 8.97
CA ILE A 42 2.79 -0.01 9.60
C ILE A 42 2.58 1.43 9.17
N PHE A 43 1.48 1.68 8.47
CA PHE A 43 1.09 2.97 7.90
C PHE A 43 -0.06 3.56 8.71
N LYS A 44 0.25 4.07 9.90
CA LYS A 44 -0.76 4.51 10.88
C LYS A 44 -1.62 5.70 10.45
N TYR A 45 -1.20 6.46 9.44
CA TYR A 45 -1.87 7.69 8.99
C TYR A 45 -2.62 7.54 7.68
N VAL A 46 -2.40 6.44 6.95
CA VAL A 46 -3.02 6.21 5.64
C VAL A 46 -4.47 5.80 5.86
N ARG A 47 -5.39 6.54 5.26
CA ARG A 47 -6.84 6.32 5.32
C ARG A 47 -7.41 5.81 3.99
N LYS A 48 -6.73 6.07 2.88
CA LYS A 48 -7.16 5.68 1.55
C LYS A 48 -6.10 4.81 0.89
N VAL A 49 -6.44 3.62 0.45
CA VAL A 49 -5.53 2.72 -0.25
C VAL A 49 -6.12 2.37 -1.61
N SER A 50 -5.31 2.45 -2.66
CA SER A 50 -5.66 1.85 -3.95
C SER A 50 -4.71 0.71 -4.29
N LEU A 51 -5.30 -0.40 -4.71
CA LEU A 51 -4.62 -1.60 -5.15
C LEU A 51 -4.72 -1.69 -6.66
N PHE A 52 -3.59 -1.88 -7.30
CA PHE A 52 -3.52 -2.14 -8.74
C PHE A 52 -2.59 -3.32 -8.98
N ASN A 53 -3.07 -4.31 -9.71
CA ASN A 53 -2.24 -5.42 -10.14
C ASN A 53 -2.77 -6.00 -11.44
N GLU A 54 -1.85 -6.33 -12.34
CA GLU A 54 -2.18 -7.07 -13.56
C GLU A 54 -2.55 -8.53 -13.27
N HIS A 55 -2.09 -9.07 -12.14
CA HIS A 55 -2.35 -10.43 -11.70
C HIS A 55 -3.42 -10.47 -10.59
N LEU A 56 -3.93 -11.67 -10.31
CA LEU A 56 -4.85 -11.89 -9.20
C LEU A 56 -4.15 -11.57 -7.86
N PHE A 57 -4.85 -10.83 -7.00
CA PHE A 57 -4.42 -10.64 -5.62
C PHE A 57 -4.59 -11.95 -4.85
N GLU A 58 -3.54 -12.35 -4.13
CA GLU A 58 -3.59 -13.49 -3.23
C GLU A 58 -4.42 -13.16 -1.99
N HIS A 59 -5.07 -14.16 -1.39
CA HIS A 59 -5.85 -13.91 -0.17
C HIS A 59 -4.97 -13.36 0.97
N GLU A 60 -3.77 -13.91 1.12
CA GLU A 60 -2.79 -13.46 2.13
C GLU A 60 -2.37 -12.00 1.94
N PHE A 61 -2.40 -11.49 0.71
CA PHE A 61 -2.08 -10.10 0.44
C PHE A 61 -3.08 -9.15 1.14
N PHE A 62 -4.37 -9.47 1.11
CA PHE A 62 -5.39 -8.67 1.80
C PHE A 62 -5.21 -8.69 3.33
N LEU A 63 -4.72 -9.81 3.89
CA LEU A 63 -4.38 -9.88 5.32
C LEU A 63 -3.20 -8.95 5.65
N ARG A 64 -2.16 -8.92 4.80
CA ARG A 64 -1.04 -7.99 4.95
C ARG A 64 -1.49 -6.53 4.83
N ILE A 65 -2.42 -6.21 3.92
CA ILE A 65 -3.02 -4.88 3.82
C ILE A 65 -3.75 -4.52 5.13
N ALA A 66 -4.61 -5.40 5.64
CA ALA A 66 -5.35 -5.14 6.88
C ALA A 66 -4.41 -4.89 8.08
N GLN A 67 -3.31 -5.63 8.18
CA GLN A 67 -2.30 -5.46 9.23
C GLN A 67 -1.49 -4.18 9.06
N SER A 68 -1.13 -3.83 7.82
CA SER A 68 -0.25 -2.71 7.54
C SER A 68 -0.97 -1.36 7.63
N PHE A 69 -2.28 -1.31 7.36
CA PHE A 69 -3.07 -0.08 7.27
C PHE A 69 -4.19 -0.03 8.32
N SER A 70 -3.82 0.05 9.59
CA SER A 70 -4.76 -0.06 10.72
C SER A 70 -5.83 1.04 10.80
N MET A 71 -5.63 2.17 10.11
CA MET A 71 -6.55 3.33 10.09
C MET A 71 -7.21 3.52 8.71
N MET A 72 -7.17 2.50 7.85
CA MET A 72 -7.76 2.56 6.52
C MET A 72 -9.28 2.66 6.59
N GLU A 73 -9.82 3.67 5.93
CA GLU A 73 -11.26 3.90 5.78
C GLU A 73 -11.75 3.44 4.40
N ASN A 74 -10.90 3.57 3.38
CA ASN A 74 -11.26 3.29 1.99
C ASN A 74 -10.22 2.39 1.32
N LEU A 75 -10.69 1.27 0.78
CA LEU A 75 -9.90 0.37 -0.07
C LEU A 75 -10.50 0.35 -1.47
N THR A 76 -9.75 0.84 -2.46
CA THR A 76 -10.12 0.76 -3.87
C THR A 76 -9.32 -0.36 -4.52
N VAL A 77 -9.98 -1.29 -5.20
CA VAL A 77 -9.30 -2.38 -5.93
C VAL A 77 -9.57 -2.21 -7.42
N ARG A 78 -8.51 -2.01 -8.19
CA ARG A 78 -8.58 -1.93 -9.65
C ARG A 78 -7.94 -3.18 -10.24
N ASN A 79 -8.69 -3.87 -11.09
CA ASN A 79 -8.20 -4.99 -11.86
C ASN A 79 -8.68 -4.81 -13.29
N GLU A 80 -7.81 -4.27 -14.13
CA GLU A 80 -8.16 -3.91 -15.51
C GLU A 80 -8.22 -5.14 -16.43
N LYS A 81 -7.61 -6.27 -16.02
CA LYS A 81 -7.71 -7.52 -16.78
C LYS A 81 -8.96 -8.31 -16.38
N ARG A 82 -9.72 -8.76 -17.39
CA ARG A 82 -10.86 -9.68 -17.18
C ARG A 82 -10.37 -10.93 -16.47
N GLN A 83 -10.95 -11.25 -15.32
CA GLN A 83 -10.67 -12.50 -14.60
C GLN A 83 -11.41 -13.66 -15.28
N ILE A 84 -10.73 -14.32 -16.24
CA ILE A 84 -11.34 -15.33 -17.12
C ILE A 84 -11.75 -16.62 -16.37
N ASN A 85 -11.19 -16.89 -15.18
CA ASN A 85 -11.34 -18.17 -14.47
C ASN A 85 -11.80 -18.05 -13.01
N LYS A 86 -12.80 -17.20 -12.70
CA LYS A 86 -13.39 -17.21 -11.35
C LYS A 86 -14.24 -18.47 -11.13
N ARG A 87 -13.63 -19.55 -10.61
CA ARG A 87 -14.41 -20.65 -10.02
C ARG A 87 -14.94 -20.18 -8.66
N PHE A 88 -16.18 -19.70 -8.63
CA PHE A 88 -16.88 -19.44 -7.37
C PHE A 88 -17.06 -20.78 -6.63
N ARG A 89 -16.17 -21.07 -5.66
CA ARG A 89 -16.48 -22.11 -4.67
C ARG A 89 -17.61 -21.56 -3.81
N LYS A 90 -18.82 -22.10 -3.95
CA LYS A 90 -19.95 -21.80 -3.05
C LYS A 90 -19.48 -22.10 -1.62
N SER A 91 -19.39 -21.06 -0.79
CA SER A 91 -19.27 -21.25 0.65
C SER A 91 -20.55 -21.93 1.12
N ARG A 92 -20.45 -23.16 1.64
CA ARG A 92 -21.56 -23.80 2.34
C ARG A 92 -21.63 -23.15 3.72
N PHE A 93 -22.53 -22.20 3.89
CA PHE A 93 -22.94 -21.80 5.23
C PHE A 93 -23.71 -22.99 5.81
N ILE A 94 -23.12 -23.65 6.82
CA ILE A 94 -23.81 -24.60 7.67
C ILE A 94 -24.53 -23.76 8.70
N THR A 95 -25.84 -23.59 8.55
CA THR A 95 -26.72 -23.12 9.62
C THR A 95 -26.90 -24.26 10.60
N HIS A 96 -26.43 -24.05 11.84
CA HIS A 96 -26.82 -24.84 13.01
C HIS A 96 -28.18 -24.39 13.52
#